data_AF-B6BS36-F1
#
_entry.id   AF-B6BS36-F1
#
_cell.length_a   1.000
_cell.length_b   1.000
_cell.length_c   1.000
_cell.angle_alpha   90.00
_cell.angle_beta   90.00
_cell.angle_gamma   90.00
#
_symmetry.space_group_name_H-M   'P 1'
#
loop_
_entity.id
_entity.type
_entity.pdbx_description
1 polymer ?
#
loop_
_entity_poly.entity_id
_entity_poly.type
_entity_poly.pdbx_seq_one_letter_code
_entity_poly.pdbx_strand_id
1 'polypeptide(L)'
;MFFGTLVMVILYLILQYTLAWIRYFNNLDTRLGDSTWRWSYDYQVVGKRDISDLDDKSFIRLRRKKNKIITFMYSIVMIMFIASMSLLSKFMLFFIN
;
A
#
# COMPACT_ATOMS: atom_id res chain seq x y z
N MET A 1 12.10 15.69 -18.18
CA MET A 1 10.95 16.00 -17.31
C MET A 1 9.70 15.23 -17.76
N PHE A 2 9.31 15.28 -19.04
CA PHE A 2 8.16 14.56 -19.61
C PHE A 2 8.06 13.05 -19.27
N PHE A 3 9.11 12.26 -19.51
CA PHE A 3 9.08 10.83 -19.19
C PHE A 3 8.94 10.56 -17.69
N GLY A 4 9.59 11.38 -16.85
CA GLY A 4 9.45 11.23 -15.39
C GLY A 4 8.04 11.57 -14.92
N THR A 5 7.42 12.62 -15.47
CA THR A 5 6.03 12.95 -15.16
C THR A 5 5.07 11.85 -15.63
N LEU A 6 5.31 11.26 -16.81
CA LEU A 6 4.52 10.13 -17.30
C LEU A 6 4.63 8.91 -16.37
N VAL A 7 5.85 8.57 -15.92
CA VAL A 7 6.07 7.48 -14.96
C VAL A 7 5.34 7.75 -13.64
N MET A 8 5.37 8.99 -13.13
CA MET A 8 4.64 9.36 -11.91
C MET A 8 3.13 9.20 -12.06
N VAL A 9 2.56 9.55 -13.22
CA VAL A 9 1.12 9.36 -13.50
C VAL A 9 0.76 7.88 -13.51
N ILE A 10 1.57 7.03 -14.16
CA ILE A 10 1.35 5.58 -14.17
C ILE A 10 1.42 5.01 -12.75
N LEU A 11 2.45 5.36 -11.98
CA LEU A 11 2.59 4.92 -10.59
C LEU A 11 1.42 5.37 -9.71
N TYR A 12 0.91 6.59 -9.92
CA TYR A 12 -0.26 7.10 -9.22
C TYR A 12 -1.52 6.28 -9.52
N LEU A 13 -1.76 5.90 -10.79
CA LEU A 13 -2.89 5.04 -11.15
C LEU A 13 -2.77 3.64 -10.52
N ILE A 14 -1.57 3.07 -10.51
CA ILE A 14 -1.30 1.78 -9.84
C ILE A 14 -1.54 1.91 -8.33
N LEU A 15 -1.13 3.01 -7.70
CA LEU A 15 -1.38 3.27 -6.29
C LEU A 15 -2.88 3.36 -5.99
N GLN A 16 -3.64 4.11 -6.79
CA GLN A 16 -5.11 4.21 -6.65
C GLN A 16 -5.79 2.84 -6.73
N TYR A 17 -5.40 2.03 -7.72
CA TYR A 17 -5.89 0.66 -7.86
C TYR A 17 -5.53 -0.19 -6.64
N THR A 18 -4.30 -0.09 -6.13
CA THR A 18 -3.85 -0.82 -4.93
C THR A 18 -4.64 -0.41 -3.70
N LEU A 19 -4.90 0.89 -3.50
CA LEU A 19 -5.72 1.40 -2.40
C LEU A 19 -7.17 0.91 -2.50
N ALA A 20 -7.75 0.82 -3.70
CA ALA A 20 -9.08 0.26 -3.92
C ALA A 20 -9.15 -1.21 -3.50
N TRP A 21 -8.11 -2.00 -3.81
CA TRP A 21 -8.01 -3.38 -3.32
C TRP A 21 -7.93 -3.45 -1.80
N ILE A 22 -7.16 -2.59 -1.15
CA ILE A 22 -7.08 -2.59 0.32
C ILE A 22 -8.45 -2.29 0.94
N ARG A 23 -9.19 -1.31 0.39
CA ARG A 23 -10.57 -1.02 0.82
C ARG A 23 -11.51 -2.19 0.61
N TYR A 24 -11.40 -2.87 -0.54
CA TYR A 24 -12.16 -4.10 -0.79
C TYR A 24 -11.90 -5.14 0.30
N PHE A 25 -10.63 -5.40 0.65
CA PHE A 25 -10.30 -6.35 1.71
C PHE A 25 -10.78 -5.91 3.10
N ASN A 26 -10.77 -4.61 3.42
CA ASN A 26 -11.30 -4.10 4.68
C ASN A 26 -12.80 -4.36 4.83
N ASN A 27 -13.55 -4.25 3.73
CA ASN A 27 -14.99 -4.47 3.72
C ASN A 27 -15.41 -5.95 3.77
N LEU A 28 -14.47 -6.90 3.62
CA LEU A 28 -14.78 -8.33 3.67
C LEU A 28 -14.95 -8.86 5.10
N ASP A 29 -14.30 -8.25 6.09
CA ASP A 29 -14.40 -8.65 7.50
C ASP A 29 -14.19 -7.44 8.41
N THR A 30 -15.14 -7.20 9.33
CA THR A 30 -15.13 -6.05 10.25
C THR A 30 -13.93 -6.04 11.20
N ARG A 31 -13.29 -7.19 11.44
CA ARG A 31 -12.09 -7.30 12.31
C ARG A 31 -10.84 -6.69 11.68
N LEU A 32 -10.81 -6.48 10.37
CA LEU A 32 -9.61 -5.98 9.65
C LEU A 32 -9.38 -4.47 9.79
N GLY A 33 -10.39 -3.74 10.27
CA GLY A 33 -10.40 -2.28 10.40
C GLY A 33 -10.34 -1.53 9.07
N ASP A 34 -10.53 -0.21 9.13
CA ASP A 34 -10.73 0.63 7.92
C ASP A 34 -9.46 1.32 7.38
N SER A 35 -8.28 1.06 7.97
CA SER A 35 -7.03 1.65 7.48
C SER A 35 -6.61 1.12 6.11
N THR A 36 -6.15 2.04 5.25
CA THR A 36 -5.58 1.72 3.93
C THR A 36 -4.07 1.48 3.96
N TRP A 37 -3.39 1.67 5.09
CA TRP A 37 -1.92 1.64 5.17
C TRP A 37 -1.38 0.73 6.27
N ARG A 38 -2.15 0.49 7.33
CA ARG A 38 -1.71 -0.37 8.45
C ARG A 38 -1.76 -1.83 8.08
N TRP A 39 -0.72 -2.58 8.43
CA TRP A 39 -0.82 -4.02 8.42
C TRP A 39 -1.85 -4.46 9.45
N SER A 40 -2.44 -5.63 9.22
CA SER A 40 -3.36 -6.21 10.19
C SER A 40 -2.74 -6.47 11.57
N TYR A 41 -1.41 -6.61 11.64
CA TYR A 41 -0.68 -6.87 12.88
C TYR A 41 -0.56 -5.62 13.76
N ASP A 42 -0.78 -4.43 13.18
CA ASP A 42 -0.67 -3.16 13.89
C ASP A 42 -1.93 -2.84 14.72
N TYR A 43 -3.02 -3.58 14.48
CA TYR A 43 -4.24 -3.46 15.26
C TYR A 43 -4.12 -4.22 16.59
N GLN A 44 -4.70 -3.64 17.64
CA GLN A 44 -4.88 -4.34 18.88
C GLN A 44 -5.78 -5.57 18.65
N VAL A 45 -5.31 -6.73 19.10
CA VAL A 45 -6.09 -7.96 18.99
C VAL A 45 -7.18 -7.93 20.04
N VAL A 46 -8.44 -7.95 19.61
CA VAL A 46 -9.60 -8.06 20.50
C VAL A 46 -9.90 -9.54 20.70
N GLY A 47 -9.77 -10.05 21.93
CA GLY A 47 -10.09 -11.44 22.29
C GLY A 47 -8.90 -12.42 22.17
N LYS A 48 -9.19 -13.70 21.86
CA LYS A 48 -8.16 -14.73 21.69
C LYS A 48 -7.34 -14.43 20.42
N ARG A 49 -6.03 -14.64 20.51
CA ARG A 49 -5.12 -14.33 19.42
C ARG A 49 -5.19 -15.45 18.37
N ASP A 50 -5.80 -15.13 17.22
CA ASP A 50 -5.80 -16.03 16.06
C ASP A 50 -4.45 -15.93 15.34
N ILE A 51 -3.49 -16.73 15.80
CA ILE A 51 -2.11 -16.75 15.30
C ILE A 51 -1.98 -17.78 14.18
N SER A 52 -2.59 -18.95 14.38
CA SER A 52 -2.31 -20.15 13.60
C SER A 52 -3.48 -20.51 12.69
N ASP A 53 -3.19 -21.10 11.53
CA ASP A 53 -4.23 -21.58 10.60
C ASP A 53 -5.22 -22.58 11.25
N LEU A 54 -4.90 -23.11 12.44
CA LEU A 54 -5.76 -23.98 13.25
C LEU A 54 -6.91 -23.21 13.94
N ASP A 55 -6.75 -21.90 14.17
CA ASP A 55 -7.72 -21.06 14.88
C ASP A 55 -8.84 -20.59 13.94
N ASP A 56 -8.48 -19.90 12.85
CA ASP A 56 -9.40 -19.45 11.80
C ASP A 56 -8.67 -19.38 10.45
N LYS A 57 -8.67 -20.50 9.72
CA LYS A 57 -7.98 -20.63 8.44
C LYS A 57 -8.45 -19.62 7.39
N SER A 58 -9.74 -19.32 7.36
CA SER A 58 -10.34 -18.36 6.42
C SER A 58 -9.83 -16.94 6.68
N PHE A 59 -9.95 -16.48 7.92
CA PHE A 59 -9.55 -15.14 8.31
C PHE A 59 -8.04 -14.92 8.18
N ILE A 60 -7.24 -15.90 8.58
CA ILE A 60 -5.78 -15.78 8.52
C ILE A 60 -5.28 -15.70 7.08
N ARG A 61 -5.87 -16.46 6.16
CA ARG A 61 -5.55 -16.38 4.73
C ARG A 61 -5.98 -15.04 4.14
N LEU A 62 -7.15 -14.53 4.51
CA LEU A 62 -7.63 -13.21 4.09
C LEU A 62 -6.67 -12.10 4.52
N ARG A 63 -6.27 -12.14 5.80
CA ARG A 63 -5.30 -11.22 6.39
C ARG A 63 -3.95 -11.25 5.69
N ARG A 64 -3.40 -12.43 5.40
CA ARG A 64 -2.13 -12.58 4.65
C ARG A 64 -2.23 -11.98 3.25
N LYS A 65 -3.35 -12.17 2.55
CA LYS A 65 -3.59 -11.55 1.22
C LYS A 65 -3.62 -10.02 1.32
N LYS A 66 -4.39 -9.45 2.27
CA LYS A 66 -4.42 -8.01 2.53
C LYS A 66 -3.02 -7.45 2.84
N ASN A 67 -2.27 -8.09 3.74
CA ASN A 67 -0.94 -7.63 4.11
C ASN A 67 0.05 -7.64 2.95
N LYS A 68 -0.02 -8.64 2.06
CA LYS A 68 0.79 -8.68 0.84
C LYS A 68 0.52 -7.46 -0.05
N ILE A 69 -0.74 -7.04 -0.16
CA ILE A 69 -1.14 -5.87 -0.95
C ILE A 69 -0.68 -4.57 -0.27
N ILE A 70 -0.76 -4.47 1.05
CA ILE A 70 -0.21 -3.33 1.80
C ILE A 70 1.30 -3.21 1.60
N THR A 71 2.03 -4.32 1.65
CA THR A 71 3.48 -4.31 1.34
C THR A 71 3.75 -3.85 -0.08
N PHE A 72 2.94 -4.30 -1.06
CA PHE A 72 3.03 -3.82 -2.44
C PHE A 72 2.77 -2.32 -2.57
N MET A 73 1.76 -1.80 -1.85
CA MET A 73 1.50 -0.36 -1.76
C MET A 73 2.73 0.41 -1.26
N TYR A 74 3.38 -0.05 -0.18
CA TYR A 74 4.61 0.59 0.32
C TYR A 74 5.75 0.56 -0.69
N SER A 75 5.92 -0.54 -1.44
CA SER A 75 6.91 -0.61 -2.51
C SER A 75 6.63 0.42 -3.61
N ILE A 76 5.38 0.61 -4.01
CA ILE A 76 4.98 1.65 -4.98
C ILE A 76 5.33 3.04 -4.44
N VAL A 77 4.95 3.35 -3.20
CA VAL A 77 5.23 4.65 -2.56
C VAL A 77 6.74 4.92 -2.50
N MET A 78 7.55 3.91 -2.18
CA MET A 78 9.01 4.03 -2.17
C MET A 78 9.57 4.34 -3.57
N ILE A 79 9.08 3.67 -4.61
CA ILE A 79 9.48 3.94 -5.99
C ILE A 79 9.06 5.36 -6.40
N MET A 80 7.84 5.79 -6.05
CA MET A 80 7.34 7.13 -6.30
C MET A 80 8.21 8.19 -5.62
N PHE A 81 8.65 7.94 -4.39
CA PHE A 81 9.55 8.84 -3.67
C PHE A 81 10.88 9.01 -4.43
N ILE A 82 11.54 7.91 -4.81
CA ILE A 82 12.80 7.97 -5.57
C ILE A 82 12.61 8.68 -6.91
N ALA A 83 11.53 8.37 -7.63
CA ALA A 83 11.18 9.02 -8.90
C ALA A 83 10.93 10.53 -8.73
N SER A 84 10.26 10.94 -7.65
CA SER A 84 10.01 12.35 -7.34
C SER A 84 11.31 13.11 -7.05
N MET A 85 12.28 12.50 -6.36
CA MET A 85 13.58 13.13 -6.11
C MET A 85 14.35 13.36 -7.41
N SER A 86 14.32 12.39 -8.32
CA SER A 86 14.93 12.53 -9.65
C SER A 86 14.28 13.63 -10.48
N LEU A 87 12.95 13.74 -10.45
CA LEU A 87 12.20 14.81 -11.13
C LEU A 87 12.49 16.18 -10.53
N LEU A 88 12.48 16.29 -9.21
CA LEU A 88 12.75 17.53 -8.49
C LEU A 88 14.14 18.05 -8.83
N SER A 89 15.15 17.18 -8.87
CA SER A 89 16.51 17.56 -9.29
C SER A 89 16.53 18.16 -10.69
N LYS A 90 15.86 17.55 -11.67
CA LYS A 90 15.77 18.08 -13.04
C LYS A 90 14.99 19.39 -13.12
N PHE A 91 13.95 19.52 -12.31
CA PHE A 91 13.17 20.76 -12.21
C PHE A 91 14.02 21.90 -11.63
N MET A 92 14.78 21.66 -10.55
CA MET A 92 15.68 22.66 -9.98
C MET A 92 16.77 23.08 -10.96
N LEU A 93 17.39 22.12 -11.66
CA LEU A 93 18.41 22.42 -12.68
C LEU A 93 17.88 23.29 -13.83
N PHE A 94 16.59 23.16 -14.17
CA PHE A 94 15.95 24.00 -15.19
C PHE A 94 15.84 25.48 -14.79
N PHE A 95 15.80 25.80 -13.49
CA PHE A 95 15.79 27.20 -13.03
C PHE A 95 17.19 27.78 -12.81
N ILE A 96 18.19 26.92 -12.60
CA ILE A 96 19.56 27.33 -12.28
C ILE A 96 20.40 27.52 -13.55
N ASN A 97 20.08 26.79 -14.63
CA ASN A 97 20.69 26.93 -15.96
C ASN A 97 19.80 27.73 -16.90
#